data_AF-A0A165R0T1-F1
#
_entry.id   AF-A0A165R0T1-F1
#
_cell.length_a   1.000
_cell.length_b   1.000
_cell.length_c   1.000
_cell.angle_alpha   90.00
_cell.angle_beta   90.00
_cell.angle_gamma   90.00
#
_symmetry.space_group_name_H-M   'P 1'
#
loop_
_entity.id
_entity.type
_entity.pdbx_description
1 polymer ?
#
loop_
_entity_poly.entity_id
_entity_poly.type
_entity_poly.pdbx_seq_one_letter_code
_entity_poly.pdbx_strand_id
1 'polypeptide(L)'
;MEAVNIDSLHPDVEFPPGPPTKALLSNIIRGFTQAQAPDLIEESGCAVCGMLCPNSSLSPLQNYTDKLYLLVDNGRNVTCIERKSKTENKKIIPGPILDGDCNRVCPTCSKSLNKDQIPT
;
A
#
# COMPACT_ATOMS: atom_id res chain seq x y z
N MET A 1 26.17 27.45 -24.68
CA MET A 1 25.13 26.45 -24.37
C MET A 1 23.92 26.84 -25.20
N GLU A 2 23.76 26.24 -26.38
CA GLU A 2 22.66 26.58 -27.29
C GLU A 2 21.36 25.99 -26.74
N ALA A 3 20.31 26.81 -26.68
CA ALA A 3 18.99 26.40 -26.24
C ALA A 3 18.41 25.44 -27.28
N VAL A 4 18.09 24.21 -26.85
CA VAL A 4 17.41 23.23 -27.70
C VAL A 4 16.01 23.77 -27.99
N ASN A 5 15.71 24.03 -29.26
CA ASN A 5 14.37 24.40 -29.70
C ASN A 5 13.47 23.15 -29.61
N ILE A 6 12.53 23.18 -28.67
CA ILE A 6 11.61 22.06 -28.39
C ILE A 6 10.66 21.84 -29.59
N ASP A 7 10.37 22.86 -30.38
CA ASP A 7 9.48 22.79 -31.54
C ASP A 7 10.07 21.96 -32.70
N SER A 8 11.38 21.69 -32.68
CA SER A 8 12.05 20.82 -33.67
C SER A 8 11.99 19.32 -33.35
N LEU A 9 11.40 18.91 -32.21
CA LEU A 9 11.36 17.50 -31.80
C LEU A 9 10.18 16.69 -32.37
N HIS A 10 9.16 17.34 -32.95
CA HIS A 10 8.03 16.68 -33.60
C HIS A 10 7.56 17.46 -34.83
N PRO A 11 8.20 17.27 -36.01
CA PRO A 11 7.86 18.02 -37.22
C PRO A 11 6.46 17.72 -37.79
N ASP A 12 5.77 16.69 -37.28
CA ASP A 12 4.52 16.16 -37.85
C ASP A 12 3.27 16.36 -36.98
N VAL A 13 3.33 17.19 -35.92
CA VAL A 13 2.14 17.47 -35.08
C VAL A 13 1.78 18.94 -35.20
N GLU A 14 0.81 19.26 -36.06
CA GLU A 14 0.22 20.60 -36.10
C GLU A 14 -0.30 21.00 -34.72
N PHE A 15 0.21 22.12 -34.20
CA PHE A 15 -0.24 22.72 -32.95
C PHE A 15 -1.08 23.98 -33.24
N PRO A 16 -2.25 24.16 -32.60
CA PRO A 16 -2.83 23.23 -31.64
C PRO A 16 -3.33 21.96 -32.32
N PRO A 17 -3.28 20.81 -31.63
CA PRO A 17 -3.87 19.59 -32.17
C PRO A 17 -5.36 19.84 -32.46
N GLY A 18 -5.85 19.22 -33.52
CA GLY A 18 -7.27 19.21 -33.82
C GLY A 18 -8.11 18.63 -32.66
N PRO A 19 -9.41 18.94 -32.60
CA PRO A 19 -10.27 18.45 -31.54
C PRO A 19 -10.31 16.91 -31.51
N PRO A 20 -10.32 16.30 -30.31
CA PRO A 20 -10.37 14.84 -30.18
C PRO A 20 -11.69 14.28 -30.72
N THR A 21 -11.66 13.03 -31.19
CA THR A 21 -12.88 12.35 -31.63
C THR A 21 -13.83 12.08 -30.46
N LYS A 22 -15.14 11.99 -30.73
CA LYS A 22 -16.14 11.64 -29.71
C LYS A 22 -15.84 10.29 -29.03
N ALA A 23 -15.31 9.33 -29.78
CA ALA A 23 -14.89 8.03 -29.24
C ALA A 23 -13.73 8.18 -28.25
N LEU A 24 -12.72 8.99 -28.58
CA LEU A 24 -11.61 9.26 -27.67
C LEU A 24 -12.08 9.97 -26.41
N LEU A 25 -12.92 11.00 -26.53
CA LEU A 25 -13.51 11.70 -25.38
C LEU A 25 -14.28 10.72 -24.48
N SER A 26 -15.11 9.86 -25.05
CA SER A 26 -15.85 8.84 -24.29
C SER A 26 -14.92 7.86 -23.56
N ASN A 27 -13.82 7.43 -24.21
CA ASN A 27 -12.83 6.56 -23.60
C ASN A 27 -12.10 7.25 -22.43
N ILE A 28 -11.75 8.53 -22.58
CA ILE A 28 -11.12 9.32 -21.51
C ILE A 28 -12.07 9.44 -20.32
N ILE A 29 -13.33 9.82 -20.56
CA ILE A 29 -14.34 9.94 -19.50
C ILE A 29 -14.51 8.60 -18.78
N ARG A 30 -14.68 7.51 -19.52
CA ARG A 30 -14.85 6.17 -18.93
C ARG A 30 -13.63 5.74 -18.13
N GLY A 31 -12.42 5.94 -18.67
CA GLY A 31 -11.17 5.63 -17.98
C GLY A 31 -11.03 6.40 -16.69
N PHE A 32 -11.37 7.70 -16.70
CA PHE A 32 -11.39 8.52 -15.49
C PHE A 32 -12.39 7.97 -14.47
N THR A 33 -13.65 7.75 -14.86
CA THR A 33 -14.68 7.22 -13.94
C THR A 33 -14.29 5.87 -13.35
N GLN A 34 -13.68 4.98 -14.14
CA GLN A 34 -13.19 3.68 -13.66
C GLN A 34 -12.05 3.84 -12.65
N ALA A 35 -11.10 4.75 -12.91
CA ALA A 35 -10.03 5.06 -11.98
C ALA A 35 -10.53 5.71 -10.67
N GLN A 36 -11.75 6.26 -10.68
CA GLN A 36 -12.40 6.80 -9.49
C GLN A 36 -13.23 5.75 -8.71
N ALA A 37 -13.09 4.45 -9.01
CA ALA A 37 -13.76 3.42 -8.25
C ALA A 37 -13.33 3.46 -6.76
N PRO A 38 -14.25 3.28 -5.80
CA PRO A 38 -13.93 3.44 -4.38
C PRO A 38 -12.76 2.56 -3.91
N ASP A 39 -12.64 1.34 -4.39
CA ASP A 39 -11.57 0.41 -4.04
C ASP A 39 -10.17 0.84 -4.54
N LEU A 40 -10.12 1.71 -5.55
CA LEU A 40 -8.88 2.31 -6.06
C LEU A 40 -8.47 3.59 -5.32
N ILE A 41 -9.41 4.26 -4.64
CA ILE A 41 -9.18 5.51 -3.90
C ILE A 41 -9.09 5.27 -2.40
N GLU A 42 -10.07 4.56 -1.83
CA GLU A 42 -10.17 4.32 -0.40
C GLU A 42 -8.98 3.49 0.08
N GLU A 43 -8.37 3.96 1.16
CA GLU A 43 -7.22 3.31 1.77
C GLU A 43 -7.64 2.58 3.04
N SER A 44 -6.98 1.46 3.31
CA SER A 44 -7.05 0.79 4.61
C SER A 44 -5.64 0.49 5.12
N GLY A 45 -5.52 0.31 6.42
CA GLY A 45 -4.26 -0.06 7.06
C GLY A 45 -3.89 -1.53 6.80
N CYS A 46 -2.59 -1.78 6.67
CA CYS A 46 -2.03 -3.11 6.77
C CYS A 46 -1.96 -3.55 8.24
N ALA A 47 -2.54 -4.70 8.57
CA ALA A 47 -2.51 -5.27 9.92
C ALA A 47 -1.09 -5.58 10.43
N VAL A 48 -0.10 -5.72 9.54
CA VAL A 48 1.28 -6.06 9.93
C VAL A 48 2.13 -4.82 10.18
N CYS A 49 2.04 -3.82 9.31
CA CYS A 49 2.94 -2.65 9.34
C CYS A 49 2.23 -1.31 9.53
N GLY A 50 0.89 -1.28 9.59
CA GLY A 50 0.08 -0.08 9.76
C GLY A 50 0.06 0.86 8.54
N MET A 51 0.81 0.58 7.47
CA MET A 51 0.82 1.44 6.28
C MET A 51 -0.54 1.45 5.60
N LEU A 52 -1.01 2.65 5.24
CA LEU A 52 -2.18 2.84 4.39
C LEU A 52 -1.84 2.44 2.96
N CYS A 53 -2.73 1.68 2.33
CA CYS A 53 -2.65 1.29 0.93
C CYS A 53 -4.05 1.29 0.32
N PRO A 54 -4.20 1.52 -1.00
CA PRO A 54 -5.48 1.37 -1.67
C PRO A 54 -6.11 0.01 -1.40
N ASN A 55 -7.40 -0.04 -1.12
CA ASN A 55 -8.15 -1.26 -0.79
C ASN A 55 -7.97 -2.37 -1.84
N SER A 56 -7.93 -1.99 -3.11
CA SER A 56 -7.66 -2.85 -4.28
C SER A 56 -6.30 -3.55 -4.24
N SER A 57 -5.31 -2.99 -3.54
CA SER A 57 -3.96 -3.56 -3.41
C SER A 57 -3.80 -4.48 -2.19
N LEU A 58 -4.77 -4.47 -1.28
CA LEU A 58 -4.71 -5.16 -0.01
C LEU A 58 -5.33 -6.55 -0.07
N SER A 59 -4.66 -7.53 0.51
CA SER A 59 -5.15 -8.91 0.61
C SER A 59 -5.72 -9.22 2.01
N PRO A 60 -6.75 -10.08 2.15
CA PRO A 60 -7.29 -10.43 3.47
C PRO A 60 -6.24 -11.07 4.40
N LEU A 61 -6.23 -10.68 5.68
CA LEU A 61 -5.32 -11.24 6.69
C LEU A 61 -5.53 -12.75 6.90
N GLN A 62 -6.77 -13.23 6.70
CA GLN A 62 -7.14 -14.64 6.82
C GLN A 62 -6.34 -15.55 5.85
N ASN A 63 -5.83 -14.98 4.74
CA ASN A 63 -5.01 -15.72 3.79
C ASN A 63 -3.61 -16.08 4.34
N TYR A 64 -3.22 -15.53 5.49
CA TYR A 64 -1.88 -15.68 6.09
C TYR A 64 -1.94 -16.23 7.52
N THR A 65 -3.06 -16.82 7.94
CA THR A 65 -3.23 -17.32 9.31
C THR A 65 -2.16 -18.37 9.68
N ASP A 66 -1.73 -19.19 8.72
CA ASP A 66 -0.67 -20.18 8.87
C ASP A 66 0.74 -19.57 8.93
N LYS A 67 0.89 -18.28 8.58
CA LYS A 67 2.16 -17.54 8.58
C LYS A 67 2.31 -16.57 9.76
N LEU A 68 1.28 -16.38 10.59
CA LEU A 68 1.31 -15.42 11.70
C LEU A 68 2.37 -15.75 12.76
N TYR A 69 2.84 -17.00 12.84
CA TYR A 69 3.95 -17.38 13.73
C TYR A 69 5.23 -16.58 13.44
N LEU A 70 5.43 -16.10 12.21
CA LEU A 70 6.57 -15.25 11.81
C LEU A 70 6.54 -13.88 12.51
N LEU A 71 5.35 -13.44 12.92
CA LEU A 71 5.14 -12.16 13.59
C LEU A 71 5.17 -12.30 15.11
N VAL A 72 5.38 -13.51 15.64
CA VAL A 72 5.52 -13.74 17.07
C VAL A 72 6.91 -13.31 17.51
N ASP A 73 6.96 -12.39 18.45
CA ASP A 73 8.22 -11.97 19.06
C ASP A 73 8.69 -13.03 20.06
N ASN A 74 9.64 -13.88 19.63
CA ASN A 74 10.30 -14.92 20.44
C ASN A 74 11.22 -14.33 21.55
N GLY A 75 10.71 -13.35 22.32
CA GLY A 75 11.44 -12.74 23.43
C GLY A 75 12.41 -11.62 23.05
N ARG A 76 12.30 -11.02 21.85
CA ARG A 76 13.13 -9.86 21.44
C ARG A 76 12.62 -8.53 21.97
N ASN A 77 11.55 -8.52 22.76
CA ASN A 77 10.99 -7.38 23.49
C ASN A 77 10.54 -6.20 22.60
N VAL A 78 9.99 -6.50 21.43
CA VAL A 78 9.50 -5.52 20.45
C VAL A 78 8.12 -4.99 20.85
N THR A 79 7.19 -5.86 21.28
CA THR A 79 5.86 -5.46 21.80
C THR A 79 5.80 -5.47 23.31
N CYS A 80 5.52 -4.32 23.89
CA CYS A 80 5.59 -4.13 25.34
C CYS A 80 4.39 -3.33 25.83
N ILE A 81 3.88 -3.69 26.99
CA ILE A 81 2.88 -2.89 27.68
C ILE A 81 3.54 -1.60 28.16
N GLU A 82 2.83 -0.48 28.00
CA GLU A 82 3.24 0.82 28.54
C GLU A 82 3.48 0.72 30.06
N ARG A 83 4.60 1.28 30.51
CA ARG A 83 4.92 1.36 31.94
C ARG A 83 4.26 2.60 32.52
N LYS A 84 3.46 2.44 33.58
CA LYS A 84 2.82 3.57 34.26
C LYS A 84 3.65 4.17 35.39
N SER A 85 4.79 3.53 35.71
CA SER A 85 5.73 4.00 36.71
C SER A 85 7.16 3.56 36.42
N LYS A 86 8.12 4.20 37.08
CA LYS A 86 9.55 3.84 36.98
C LYS A 86 9.90 2.51 37.66
N THR A 87 9.05 2.03 38.59
CA THR A 87 9.25 0.76 39.31
C THR A 87 8.59 -0.43 38.62
N GLU A 88 7.69 -0.18 37.67
CA GLU A 88 7.03 -1.25 36.93
C GLU A 88 8.02 -1.95 35.98
N ASN A 89 8.07 -3.28 36.04
CA ASN A 89 8.85 -4.12 35.15
C ASN A 89 8.24 -4.13 33.74
N LYS A 90 9.11 -4.25 32.73
CA LYS A 90 8.71 -4.39 31.33
C LYS A 90 7.93 -5.70 31.16
N LYS A 91 6.69 -5.61 30.66
CA LYS A 91 5.84 -6.77 30.34
C LYS A 91 5.72 -6.89 28.82
N ILE A 92 6.06 -8.07 28.30
CA ILE A 92 5.96 -8.39 26.86
C ILE A 92 4.50 -8.71 26.54
N ILE A 93 4.01 -8.23 25.40
CA ILE A 93 2.70 -8.63 24.87
C ILE A 93 2.93 -9.86 23.99
N PRO A 94 2.43 -11.05 24.39
CA PRO A 94 2.60 -12.27 23.62
C PRO A 94 1.70 -12.27 22.37
N GLY A 95 2.17 -12.94 21.33
CA GLY A 95 1.39 -13.18 20.12
C GLY A 95 2.00 -12.53 18.88
N PRO A 96 1.33 -12.67 17.73
CA PRO A 96 1.74 -12.00 16.51
C PRO A 96 1.55 -10.50 16.67
N ILE A 97 2.57 -9.73 16.28
CA ILE A 97 2.49 -8.27 16.25
C ILE A 97 1.56 -7.87 15.11
N LEU A 98 0.33 -7.50 15.46
CA LEU A 98 -0.72 -7.08 14.54
C LEU A 98 -1.45 -5.85 15.08
N ASP A 99 -1.89 -4.99 14.17
CA ASP A 99 -2.89 -3.96 14.43
C ASP A 99 -4.28 -4.62 14.51
N GLY A 100 -4.95 -4.47 15.66
CA GLY A 100 -6.23 -5.11 15.94
C GLY A 100 -7.41 -4.55 15.15
N ASP A 101 -7.30 -3.31 14.64
CA ASP A 101 -8.37 -2.66 13.88
C ASP A 101 -8.27 -2.95 12.37
N CYS A 102 -7.14 -3.53 11.94
CA CYS A 102 -6.85 -3.84 10.55
C CYS A 102 -7.02 -5.35 10.27
N ASN A 103 -7.70 -5.69 9.17
CA ASN A 103 -7.93 -7.08 8.74
C ASN A 103 -7.35 -7.40 7.36
N ARG A 104 -6.46 -6.56 6.83
CA ARG A 104 -5.83 -6.70 5.52
C ARG A 104 -4.31 -6.60 5.57
N VAL A 105 -3.63 -7.08 4.55
CA VAL A 105 -2.16 -7.13 4.43
C VAL A 105 -1.74 -6.52 3.11
N CYS A 106 -0.77 -5.59 3.18
CA CYS A 106 -0.25 -4.90 2.00
C CYS A 106 0.64 -5.80 1.13
N PRO A 107 0.86 -5.44 -0.15
CA PRO A 107 1.67 -6.22 -1.08
C PRO A 107 3.10 -6.51 -0.55
N THR A 108 3.71 -5.54 0.14
CA THR A 108 5.06 -5.67 0.68
C THR A 108 5.11 -6.74 1.77
N CYS A 109 4.22 -6.66 2.77
CA CYS A 109 4.16 -7.66 3.84
C CYS A 109 3.74 -9.03 3.31
N SER A 110 2.76 -9.07 2.40
CA SER A 110 2.34 -10.29 1.71
C SER A 110 3.50 -11.01 1.03
N LYS A 111 4.35 -10.26 0.29
CA LYS A 111 5.52 -10.81 -0.39
C LYS A 111 6.51 -11.45 0.58
N SER A 112 6.73 -10.85 1.75
CA SER A 112 7.61 -11.43 2.78
C SER A 112 7.00 -12.65 3.45
N LEU A 113 5.71 -12.59 3.83
CA LEU A 113 4.99 -13.71 4.45
C LEU A 113 4.95 -14.94 3.53
N ASN A 114 4.70 -14.73 2.23
CA ASN A 114 4.72 -15.81 1.24
C ASN A 114 6.10 -16.45 1.02
N LYS A 115 7.17 -15.78 1.48
CA LYS A 115 8.55 -16.31 1.45
C LYS A 115 8.99 -16.87 2.79
N ASP A 116 8.09 -17.01 3.75
CA ASP A 116 8.39 -17.38 5.13
C ASP A 116 9.41 -16.42 5.79
N GLN A 117 9.33 -15.13 5.43
CA GLN A 117 10.20 -14.07 5.94
C GLN A 117 9.42 -13.09 6.81
N ILE A 118 10.09 -12.57 7.85
CA ILE A 118 9.57 -11.48 8.67
C ILE A 118 9.50 -10.21 7.80
N PRO A 119 8.33 -9.55 7.69
CA PRO A 119 8.20 -8.30 6.95
C PRO A 119 9.10 -7.19 7.52
N THR A 120 9.79 -6.46 6.64
CA THR A 120 10.67 -5.32 6.93
C THR A 120 10.13 -4.03 6.35
#